data_AF-A0AB38HC78-F1
#
_entry.id   AF-A0AB38HC78-F1
#
_cell.length_a   1.000
_cell.length_b   1.000
_cell.length_c   1.000
_cell.angle_alpha   90.00
_cell.angle_beta   90.00
_cell.angle_gamma   90.00
#
_symmetry.space_group_name_H-M   'P 1'
#
loop_
_entity.id
_entity.type
_entity.pdbx_description
1 polymer ?
#
loop_
_entity_poly.entity_id
_entity_poly.type
_entity_poly.pdbx_seq_one_letter_code
_entity_poly.pdbx_strand_id
1 'polypeptide(L)' 'MAKKKVVIEPLNEQGSIKYRHQKGVIRDNAIQALLHDPLFRQRIERKHKGKGSYQRRAKHVGKYF' A
#
# COMPACT_ATOMS: atom_id res chain seq x y z
N MET A 1 -36.93 -15.21 -18.14
CA MET A 1 -35.96 -15.75 -17.16
C MET A 1 -35.33 -14.57 -16.41
N ALA A 2 -35.71 -14.35 -15.16
CA ALA A 2 -35.24 -13.20 -14.38
C ALA A 2 -33.79 -13.45 -13.92
N LYS A 3 -32.87 -12.55 -14.29
CA LYS A 3 -31.49 -12.59 -13.81
C LYS A 3 -31.50 -12.28 -12.30
N LYS A 4 -31.15 -13.28 -11.50
CA LYS A 4 -31.03 -13.18 -10.04
C LYS A 4 -29.94 -12.14 -9.74
N LYS A 5 -30.32 -11.01 -9.13
CA LYS A 5 -29.37 -10.01 -8.65
C LYS A 5 -28.60 -10.66 -7.51
N VAL A 6 -27.32 -10.98 -7.72
CA VAL A 6 -26.46 -11.53 -6.68
C VAL A 6 -26.20 -10.40 -5.70
N VAL A 7 -26.89 -10.42 -4.57
CA VAL A 7 -26.54 -9.61 -3.41
C VAL A 7 -25.29 -10.24 -2.83
N ILE A 8 -24.14 -9.62 -3.07
CA ILE A 8 -22.88 -10.02 -2.45
C ILE A 8 -22.92 -9.46 -1.04
N GLU A 9 -23.18 -10.33 -0.06
CA GLU A 9 -22.99 -9.97 1.36
C GLU A 9 -21.49 -9.80 1.63
N PRO A 10 -21.07 -8.73 2.34
CA PRO A 10 -19.66 -8.56 2.68
C PRO A 10 -19.26 -9.57 3.75
N LEU A 11 -18.72 -10.71 3.31
CA LEU A 11 -17.99 -11.66 4.16
C LEU A 11 -16.69 -11.00 4.65
N ASN A 12 -16.71 -10.34 5.82
CA ASN A 12 -15.67 -10.47 6.85
C ASN A 12 -15.89 -9.51 8.02
N GLU A 13 -16.52 -10.02 9.08
CA GLU A 13 -16.43 -9.48 10.44
C GLU A 13 -15.32 -10.23 11.18
N GLN A 14 -14.06 -9.92 10.87
CA GLN A 14 -12.94 -10.29 11.75
C GLN A 14 -12.13 -9.03 12.04
N GLY A 15 -12.01 -8.71 13.33
CA GLY A 15 -11.43 -7.50 13.92
C GLY A 15 -10.39 -6.81 13.04
N SER A 16 -10.86 -5.81 12.29
CA SER A 16 -10.00 -5.11 11.33
C SER A 16 -9.14 -4.09 12.07
N ILE A 17 -7.82 -4.22 11.94
CA ILE A 17 -6.89 -3.16 12.32
C ILE A 17 -7.14 -1.99 11.36
N LYS A 18 -7.76 -0.92 11.85
CA LYS A 18 -8.10 0.28 11.06
C LYS A 18 -6.86 1.13 10.85
N TYR A 19 -6.57 1.49 9.59
CA TYR A 19 -5.52 2.44 9.26
C TYR A 19 -5.90 3.88 9.69
N ARG A 20 -5.00 4.58 10.38
CA ARG A 20 -5.17 5.99 10.79
C ARG A 20 -4.55 6.91 9.75
N HIS A 21 -5.39 7.54 8.92
CA HIS A 21 -4.96 8.51 7.90
C HIS A 21 -4.70 9.91 8.48
N GLN A 22 -3.98 10.75 7.73
CA GLN A 22 -3.57 12.09 8.18
C GLN A 22 -4.48 13.23 7.69
N LYS A 23 -5.51 12.93 6.89
CA LYS A 23 -6.41 13.92 6.26
C LYS A 23 -7.43 14.60 7.19
N GLY A 24 -7.41 14.32 8.50
CA GLY A 24 -8.44 14.82 9.43
C GLY A 24 -9.82 14.23 9.12
N VAL A 25 -10.90 14.98 9.39
CA VAL A 25 -12.26 14.55 9.07
C VAL A 25 -12.51 14.70 7.56
N ILE A 26 -12.73 13.58 6.88
CA ILE A 26 -13.04 13.57 5.44
C ILE A 26 -14.54 13.87 5.28
N ARG A 27 -14.88 14.89 4.49
CA ARG A 27 -16.27 15.35 4.28
C ARG A 27 -16.92 14.78 3.02
N ASP A 28 -16.19 14.82 1.90
CA ASP A 28 -16.78 14.49 0.59
C ASP A 28 -16.38 13.09 0.11
N ASN A 29 -15.12 12.91 -0.30
CA ASN A 29 -14.65 11.66 -0.92
C ASN A 29 -13.52 11.00 -0.11
N ALA A 30 -13.83 9.85 0.49
CA ALA A 30 -12.89 9.03 1.25
C ALA A 30 -11.76 8.45 0.39
N ILE A 31 -12.07 7.95 -0.82
CA ILE A 31 -11.09 7.30 -1.70
C ILE A 31 -10.08 8.33 -2.18
N GLN A 32 -10.56 9.49 -2.64
CA GLN A 32 -9.69 10.57 -3.11
C GLN A 32 -8.80 11.12 -1.98
N ALA A 33 -9.37 11.27 -0.78
CA ALA A 33 -8.59 11.70 0.38
C ALA A 33 -7.46 10.71 0.70
N LEU A 34 -7.76 9.40 0.69
CA LEU A 34 -6.77 8.36 0.92
C LEU A 34 -5.73 8.28 -0.20
N LEU A 35 -6.13 8.45 -1.47
CA LEU A 35 -5.20 8.45 -2.60
C LEU A 35 -4.06 9.48 -2.42
N HIS A 36 -4.39 10.63 -1.84
CA HIS A 36 -3.42 11.69 -1.54
C HIS A 36 -2.79 11.59 -0.14
N ASP A 37 -3.07 10.53 0.62
CA ASP A 37 -2.46 10.22 1.92
C ASP A 37 -1.12 9.46 1.71
N PRO A 38 -0.16 9.52 2.65
CA PRO A 38 1.12 8.81 2.51
C PRO A 38 1.00 7.29 2.31
N LEU A 39 -0.15 6.70 2.66
CA LEU A 39 -0.47 5.31 2.39
C LEU A 39 -0.25 4.92 0.92
N PHE A 40 -0.73 5.75 0.00
CA PHE A 40 -0.70 5.50 -1.45
C PHE A 40 0.34 6.34 -2.17
N ARG A 41 1.46 6.65 -1.51
CA ARG A 41 2.59 7.35 -2.14
C ARG A 41 3.23 6.50 -3.23
N GLN A 42 3.80 7.17 -4.23
CA GLN A 42 4.66 6.52 -5.21
C GLN A 42 5.86 5.87 -4.48
N ARG A 43 6.09 4.59 -4.78
CA ARG A 43 7.25 3.84 -4.32
C ARG A 43 8.22 3.68 -5.48
N ILE A 44 9.49 3.97 -5.23
CA ILE A 44 10.57 3.83 -6.20
C ILE A 44 11.47 2.70 -5.71
N GLU A 45 11.65 1.69 -6.54
CA GLU A 45 12.56 0.59 -6.25
C GLU A 45 14.02 1.03 -6.43
N ARG A 46 14.91 0.54 -5.55
CA ARG A 46 16.34 0.78 -5.68
C ARG A 46 16.92 -0.14 -6.75
N LYS A 47 17.45 0.44 -7.81
CA LYS A 47 18.10 -0.30 -8.90
C LYS A 47 19.39 -0.96 -8.40
N HIS A 48 19.68 -2.17 -8.88
CA HIS A 48 20.91 -2.91 -8.56
C HIS A 48 22.14 -2.44 -9.35
N LYS A 49 21.95 -1.77 -10.50
CA LYS A 49 23.03 -1.24 -11.35
C LYS A 49 22.68 0.13 -11.92
N GLY A 50 23.69 0.94 -12.24
CA GLY A 50 23.55 2.27 -12.83
C GLY A 50 23.43 3.41 -11.81
N LYS A 51 22.76 4.51 -12.17
CA LYS A 51 22.64 5.70 -11.31
C LYS A 51 21.87 5.38 -10.03
N GLY A 52 22.47 5.74 -8.88
CA GLY A 52 21.86 5.53 -7.56
C GLY A 52 21.88 4.09 -7.06
N SER A 53 22.62 3.19 -7.72
CA SER A 53 22.71 1.78 -7.33
C SER A 53 23.81 1.47 -6.31
N TYR A 54 24.77 2.38 -6.12
CA TYR A 54 25.89 2.16 -5.20
C TYR A 54 25.40 2.05 -3.75
N GLN A 55 25.81 0.96 -3.09
CA GLN A 55 25.53 0.70 -1.67
C GLN A 55 26.85 0.58 -0.92
N ARG A 56 27.04 1.39 0.13
CA ARG A 56 28.28 1.37 0.93
C ARG A 56 28.54 0.04 1.62
N ARG A 57 27.49 -0.69 1.97
CA ARG A 57 27.55 -2.02 2.59
C ARG A 57 26.66 -2.96 1.80
N ALA A 58 27.24 -4.04 1.29
CA ALA A 58 26.49 -5.11 0.64
C ALA A 58 25.64 -5.89 1.67
N LYS A 59 24.68 -6.70 1.20
CA LYS A 59 23.81 -7.51 2.08
C LYS A 59 24.61 -8.48 2.96
N HIS A 60 25.71 -9.05 2.44
CA HIS A 60 26.54 -10.04 3.13
C HIS A 60 27.99 -9.58 3.21
N VAL A 61 28.28 -8.64 4.11
CA VAL A 61 29.64 -8.16 4.38
C VAL A 61 30.39 -9.18 5.24
N GLY A 62 31.59 -9.60 4.82
CA GLY A 62 32.48 -10.47 5.61
C GLY A 62 32.13 -11.96 5.59
N LYS A 63 31.07 -12.38 4.87
CA LYS A 63 30.84 -13.78 4.52
C LYS A 63 31.46 -14.05 3.17
N TYR A 64 32.62 -14.70 3.18
CA TYR A 64 33.14 -15.41 2.02
C TYR A 64 32.30 -16.68 1.84
N PHE A 65 31.54 -16.73 0.77
CA PHE A 65 31.33 -17.99 0.05
C PHE A 65 32.39 -18.04 -1.05
#